data_AF-A0A800F710-F1
#
_entry.id   AF-A0A800F710-F1
#
_cell.length_a   1.000
_cell.length_b   1.000
_cell.length_c   1.000
_cell.angle_alpha   90.00
_cell.angle_beta   90.00
_cell.angle_gamma   90.00
#
_symmetry.space_group_name_H-M   'P 1'
#
loop_
_entity.id
_entity.type
_entity.pdbx_description
1 polymer ?
#
loop_
_entity_poly.entity_id
_entity_poly.type
_entity_poly.pdbx_seq_one_letter_code
_entity_poly.pdbx_strand_id
1 'polypeptide(L)' 'MSQVGALCIKDGIAKISKLSENGRGQITKLVIKGDLLGQRTLISDESANQTATALNDMEVCFI' A
#
# COMPACT_ATOMS: atom_id res chain seq x y z
N MET A 1 -8.94 15.58 10.01
CA MET A 1 -7.54 15.70 9.58
C MET A 1 -7.17 14.41 8.88
N SER A 2 -7.18 14.37 7.55
CA SER A 2 -6.60 13.24 6.81
C SER A 2 -5.09 13.44 6.79
N GLN A 3 -4.33 12.64 7.53
CA GLN A 3 -2.88 12.65 7.42
C GLN A 3 -2.51 11.96 6.10
N VAL A 4 -2.25 12.77 5.08
CA VAL A 4 -1.62 12.34 3.84
C VAL A 4 -0.15 12.05 4.18
N GLY A 5 0.28 10.81 3.94
CA GLY A 5 1.62 10.34 4.26
C GLY A 5 1.95 9.07 3.51
N ALA A 6 3.19 8.63 3.66
CA ALA A 6 3.68 7.39 3.07
C ALA A 6 4.04 6.37 4.16
N LEU A 7 3.91 5.09 3.84
CA LEU A 7 4.27 3.99 4.72
C LEU A 7 5.52 3.28 4.19
N CYS A 8 6.61 3.31 4.96
CA CYS A 8 7.81 2.52 4.63
C CYS A 8 7.71 1.13 5.25
N ILE A 9 8.11 0.09 4.51
CA ILE A 9 8.16 -1.27 5.04
C ILE A 9 9.53 -1.53 5.64
N LYS A 10 9.58 -1.73 6.96
CA LYS A 10 10.82 -2.08 7.67
C LYS A 10 11.03 -3.59 7.75
N ASP A 11 9.94 -4.34 7.94
CA ASP A 11 9.94 -5.81 7.92
C ASP A 11 8.54 -6.37 7.54
N GLY A 12 8.52 -7.61 7.07
CA GLY A 12 7.29 -8.30 6.65
C GLY A 12 6.93 -8.13 5.17
N ILE A 13 5.77 -8.68 4.79
CA ILE A 13 5.29 -8.78 3.41
C ILE A 13 3.80 -8.41 3.34
N ALA A 14 3.45 -7.52 2.40
CA ALA A 14 2.07 -7.24 2.05
C ALA A 14 1.79 -7.55 0.58
N LYS A 15 0.53 -7.85 0.25
CA LYS A 15 0.04 -7.80 -1.11
C LYS A 15 -0.69 -6.49 -1.37
N ILE A 16 -0.52 -5.95 -2.57
CA ILE A 16 -1.38 -4.89 -3.12
C ILE A 16 -2.36 -5.53 -4.08
N SER A 17 -3.64 -5.25 -3.87
CA SER A 17 -4.70 -5.67 -4.79
C SER A 17 -5.55 -4.51 -5.27
N LYS A 18 -6.05 -4.63 -6.49
CA LYS A 18 -7.04 -3.72 -7.08
C LYS A 18 -8.23 -4.55 -7.58
N LEU A 19 -9.44 -4.04 -7.43
CA LEU A 19 -10.60 -4.60 -8.11
C LEU A 19 -10.52 -4.25 -9.60
N SER A 20 -10.57 -5.24 -10.47
CA SER A 20 -10.83 -5.01 -11.89
C SER A 20 -12.28 -4.61 -12.11
N GLU A 21 -12.58 -4.07 -13.29
CA GLU A 21 -13.92 -3.59 -13.66
C GLU A 21 -15.02 -4.65 -13.51
N ASN A 22 -14.65 -5.93 -13.63
CA ASN A 22 -15.55 -7.07 -13.42
C ASN A 22 -15.72 -7.51 -11.95
N GLY A 23 -15.21 -6.73 -10.98
CA GLY A 23 -15.33 -7.02 -9.54
C GLY A 23 -14.35 -8.07 -9.00
N ARG A 24 -13.43 -8.60 -9.82
CA ARG A 24 -12.40 -9.53 -9.33
C ARG A 24 -11.20 -8.79 -8.76
N GLY A 25 -10.76 -9.20 -7.57
CA GLY A 25 -9.51 -8.71 -6.99
C GLY A 25 -8.30 -9.30 -7.72
N GLN A 26 -7.43 -8.44 -8.23
CA GLN A 26 -6.14 -8.83 -8.81
C GLN A 26 -5.01 -8.37 -7.90
N ILE A 27 -4.06 -9.25 -7.59
CA ILE A 27 -2.81 -8.90 -6.92
C ILE A 27 -1.91 -8.22 -7.94
N THR A 28 -1.60 -6.95 -7.75
CA THR A 28 -0.81 -6.14 -8.68
C THR A 28 0.66 -6.03 -8.27
N LYS A 29 0.96 -6.18 -6.97
CA LYS A 29 2.33 -6.10 -6.44
C LYS A 29 2.42 -6.86 -5.10
N LEU A 30 3.57 -7.48 -4.86
CA LEU A 30 4.00 -7.87 -3.50
C LEU A 30 4.97 -6.80 -3.00
N VAL A 31 4.80 -6.42 -1.75
CA VAL A 31 5.51 -5.32 -1.09
C VAL A 31 6.33 -5.91 0.03
N ILE A 32 7.61 -5.58 0.05
CA ILE A 32 8.60 -6.14 0.96
C ILE A 32 9.40 -5.02 1.65
N LYS A 33 10.28 -5.39 2.57
CA LYS A 33 11.24 -4.47 3.20
C LYS A 33 11.91 -3.54 2.18
N GLY A 34 11.89 -2.24 2.47
CA GLY A 34 12.45 -1.19 1.63
C GLY A 34 11.46 -0.57 0.63
N ASP A 35 10.30 -1.18 0.40
CA ASP A 35 9.24 -0.54 -0.40
C ASP A 35 8.58 0.62 0.37
N LEU A 36 8.02 1.56 -0.41
CA LEU A 36 7.23 2.68 0.09
C LEU A 36 5.81 2.61 -0.49
N LEU A 37 4.81 2.75 0.36
CA LEU A 37 3.39 2.81 0.00
C LEU A 37 2.86 4.23 0.19
N GLY A 38 1.91 4.65 -0.64
CA GLY A 38 1.28 5.97 -0.51
C GLY A 38 2.06 7.13 -1.17
N GLN A 39 3.18 6.87 -1.85
CA GLN A 39 3.97 7.89 -2.56
C GLN A 39 3.11 8.77 -3.50
N ARG A 40 2.26 8.13 -4.31
CA ARG A 40 1.39 8.86 -5.24
C ARG A 40 0.42 9.76 -4.49
N THR A 41 -0.24 9.24 -3.47
CA THR A 41 -1.18 10.01 -2.64
C THR A 41 -0.47 11.17 -1.94
N LEU A 42 0.76 10.96 -1.46
CA LEU A 42 1.59 12.02 -0.87
C LEU A 42 1.94 13.13 -1.86
N ILE A 43 2.24 12.80 -3.12
CA ILE A 43 2.67 13.78 -4.13
C ILE A 43 1.49 14.50 -4.79
N SER A 44 0.39 13.77 -5.03
CA SER A 44 -0.75 14.26 -5.83
C SER A 44 -1.99 14.63 -5.02
N ASP A 45 -2.01 14.34 -3.72
CA ASP A 45 -3.20 14.46 -2.85
C ASP A 45 -4.41 13.62 -3.33
N GLU A 46 -4.17 12.66 -4.25
CA GLU A 46 -5.19 11.74 -4.75
C GLU A 46 -5.36 10.52 -3.85
N SER A 47 -6.60 10.08 -3.65
CA SER A 47 -6.90 8.89 -2.86
C SER A 47 -6.36 7.60 -3.49
N ALA A 48 -5.94 6.66 -2.65
CA ALA A 48 -5.51 5.35 -3.09
C ALA A 48 -6.73 4.49 -3.48
N ASN A 49 -6.71 3.94 -4.70
CA ASN A 49 -7.72 3.02 -5.23
C ASN A 49 -7.26 1.54 -5.19
N GLN A 50 -6.31 1.24 -4.31
CA GLN A 50 -5.71 -0.08 -4.13
C GLN A 50 -5.73 -0.42 -2.64
N THR A 51 -5.80 -1.71 -2.34
CA THR A 51 -5.79 -2.22 -0.97
C THR A 51 -4.46 -2.89 -0.69
N ALA A 52 -3.82 -2.51 0.42
CA ALA A 52 -2.67 -3.23 0.97
C ALA A 52 -3.16 -4.18 2.06
N THR A 53 -2.73 -5.44 2.01
CA THR A 53 -3.06 -6.45 3.04
C THR A 53 -1.79 -7.16 3.47
N ALA A 54 -1.51 -7.12 4.76
CA ALA A 54 -0.41 -7.86 5.36
C ALA A 54 -0.62 -9.37 5.17
N LEU A 55 0.44 -10.08 4.77
CA LEU A 55 0.45 -11.54 4.63
C LEU A 55 1.09 -12.23 5.83
N ASN A 56 1.84 -11.48 6.64
CA ASN A 56 2.43 -11.87 7.91
C ASN A 56 2.51 -10.64 8.83
N ASP A 57 3.09 -10.79 10.01
CA ASP A 57 3.40 -9.65 10.88
C ASP A 57 4.34 -8.68 10.17
N MET A 58 4.04 -7.38 10.28
CA MET A 58 4.76 -6.32 9.60
C MET A 58 5.19 -5.22 10.55
N GLU A 59 6.42 -4.72 10.36
CA GLU A 59 6.86 -3.45 10.94
C GLU A 59 6.85 -2.38 9.85
N VAL A 60 6.12 -1.29 10.10
CA VAL A 60 5.99 -0.17 9.17
C VAL A 60 6.32 1.14 9.87
N CYS A 61 6.77 2.12 9.10
CA CYS A 61 6.89 3.51 9.55
C CYS A 61 5.94 4.41 8.78
N PHE A 62 5.50 5.51 9.40
CA PHE A 62 4.73 6.56 8.73
C PHE A 62 5.64 7.78 8.51
N ILE A 63 5.59 8.33 7.30
CA ILE A 63 6.36 9.48 6.82
C ILE A 63 5.40 10.56 6.34
#